data_AF-A0A848LW65-F1
#
_entry.id   AF-A0A848LW65-F1
#
_cell.length_a   1.000
_cell.length_b   1.000
_cell.length_c   1.000
_cell.angle_alpha   90.00
_cell.angle_beta   90.00
_cell.angle_gamma   90.00
#
_symmetry.space_group_name_H-M   'P 1'
#
loop_
_entity.id
_entity.type
_entity.pdbx_description
1 polymer ?
#
loop_
_entity_poly.entity_id
_entity_poly.type
_entity_poly.pdbx_seq_one_letter_code
_entity_poly.pdbx_strand_id
1 'polypeptide(L)'
;MVGPRTAAIRTGNTSTFTLKQRRLHIVLLDPREAPYADREYVLTVGKTEHHGRTAADGSLCHEVPGLSMGELLLKLPAPEAGPRVEAAPEPPPRAPPPYPPPVFDRDFPDASDVTAPRDVTLCWDLQLQSPASFDGDALRAAQERLHNLGFTIDGERGAPGPRTKAAVRAFQRRHGLPETGQLADVQRELIRQHDA
;
A
#
# COMPACT_ATOMS: atom_id res chain seq x y z
N MET A 1 18.23 20.54 1.09
CA MET A 1 18.34 21.88 0.49
C MET A 1 18.77 21.69 -0.96
N VAL A 2 17.82 21.66 -1.90
CA VAL A 2 18.13 21.45 -3.33
C VAL A 2 18.26 22.81 -3.98
N GLY A 3 19.40 23.06 -4.64
CA GLY A 3 19.73 24.35 -5.25
C GLY A 3 18.86 24.68 -6.47
N PRO A 4 18.79 25.96 -6.87
CA PRO A 4 18.00 26.40 -8.02
C PRO A 4 18.48 25.69 -9.30
N ARG A 5 17.55 25.11 -10.06
CA ARG A 5 17.81 24.57 -11.40
C ARG A 5 17.46 25.61 -12.44
N THR A 6 18.46 26.04 -13.20
CA THR A 6 18.33 27.03 -14.28
C THR A 6 18.04 26.31 -15.60
N ALA A 7 16.97 26.69 -16.31
CA ALA A 7 16.68 26.22 -17.65
C ALA A 7 16.62 27.41 -18.61
N ALA A 8 17.30 27.32 -19.76
CA ALA A 8 17.23 28.35 -20.80
C ALA A 8 15.87 28.27 -21.51
N ILE A 9 15.04 29.29 -21.34
CA ILE A 9 13.79 29.40 -22.11
C ILE A 9 14.15 30.00 -23.48
N ARG A 10 13.43 29.56 -24.52
CA ARG A 10 13.64 29.88 -25.95
C ARG A 10 13.40 31.36 -26.34
N THR A 11 13.39 32.27 -25.36
CA THR A 11 13.23 33.72 -25.52
C THR A 11 14.46 34.52 -25.08
N GLY A 12 15.59 33.88 -24.77
CA GLY A 12 16.83 34.59 -24.40
C GLY A 12 16.84 35.16 -22.98
N ASN A 13 15.75 35.01 -22.23
CA ASN A 13 15.69 35.33 -20.80
C ASN A 13 15.84 34.06 -19.96
N THR A 14 16.82 34.08 -19.05
CA THR A 14 17.02 33.07 -18.02
C THR A 14 16.09 33.35 -16.84
N SER A 15 14.99 32.61 -16.71
CA SER A 15 14.13 32.69 -15.53
C SER A 15 14.51 31.59 -14.54
N THR A 16 14.77 31.99 -13.29
CA THR A 16 15.03 31.05 -12.19
C THR A 16 13.68 30.59 -11.63
N PHE A 17 13.37 29.30 -11.74
CA PHE A 17 12.17 28.72 -11.14
C PHE A 17 12.57 27.89 -9.92
N THR A 18 12.08 28.29 -8.74
CA THR A 18 12.22 27.48 -7.52
C THR A 18 11.11 26.45 -7.49
N LEU A 19 11.36 25.24 -8.00
CA LEU A 19 10.44 24.12 -7.87
C LEU A 19 10.49 23.61 -6.42
N LYS A 20 9.38 23.76 -5.68
CA LYS A 20 9.20 23.12 -4.37
C LYS A 20 8.96 21.62 -4.59
N GLN A 21 10.04 20.85 -4.70
CA GLN A 21 9.98 19.38 -4.74
C GLN A 21 9.93 18.83 -3.31
N ARG A 22 9.19 17.74 -3.12
CA ARG A 22 9.06 17.03 -1.84
C ARG A 22 9.48 15.59 -2.04
N ARG A 23 10.11 15.01 -1.01
CA ARG A 23 10.41 13.58 -1.01
C ARG A 23 9.14 12.81 -0.65
N LEU A 24 8.69 11.98 -1.57
CA LEU A 24 7.62 11.02 -1.35
C LEU A 24 8.25 9.65 -1.11
N HIS A 25 7.92 9.05 0.03
CA HIS A 25 8.31 7.70 0.40
C HIS A 25 7.04 6.88 0.58
N ILE A 26 6.90 5.81 -0.20
CA ILE A 26 5.76 4.89 -0.14
C ILE A 26 6.30 3.49 0.09
N VAL A 27 5.67 2.74 0.99
CA VAL A 27 5.94 1.33 1.22
C VAL A 27 4.71 0.52 0.81
N LEU A 28 4.89 -0.38 -0.15
CA LEU A 28 3.82 -1.22 -0.68
C LEU A 28 3.87 -2.60 -0.03
N LEU A 29 2.82 -2.94 0.71
CA LEU A 29 2.66 -4.20 1.41
C LEU A 29 1.42 -4.95 0.90
N ASP A 30 1.46 -6.27 0.94
CA ASP A 30 0.34 -7.14 0.64
C ASP A 30 -0.64 -7.23 1.84
N PRO A 31 -1.81 -7.89 1.69
CA PRO A 31 -2.77 -8.06 2.80
C PRO A 31 -2.25 -8.85 4.00
N ARG A 32 -1.09 -9.50 3.88
CA ARG A 32 -0.40 -10.24 4.95
C ARG A 32 0.78 -9.44 5.51
N GLU A 33 0.89 -8.16 5.17
CA GLU A 33 1.99 -7.26 5.52
C GLU A 33 3.36 -7.64 4.92
N ALA A 34 3.40 -8.53 3.92
CA ALA A 34 4.62 -8.85 3.18
C ALA A 34 4.88 -7.79 2.10
N PRO A 35 6.14 -7.37 1.91
CA PRO A 35 6.47 -6.32 0.94
C PRO A 35 6.27 -6.77 -0.49
N TYR A 36 5.73 -5.89 -1.33
CA TYR A 36 5.74 -6.05 -2.78
C TYR A 36 7.14 -5.75 -3.32
N ALA A 37 8.07 -6.71 -3.18
CA ALA A 37 9.44 -6.59 -3.66
C ALA A 37 9.57 -6.74 -5.18
N ASP A 38 10.51 -6.01 -5.78
CA ASP A 38 10.90 -6.08 -7.20
C ASP A 38 9.74 -5.92 -8.20
N ARG A 39 8.72 -5.15 -7.82
CA ARG A 39 7.54 -4.89 -8.64
C ARG A 39 7.71 -3.61 -9.43
N GLU A 40 7.40 -3.67 -10.71
CA GLU A 40 7.42 -2.50 -11.58
C GLU A 40 6.27 -1.56 -11.24
N TYR A 41 6.58 -0.28 -11.09
CA TYR A 41 5.60 0.75 -10.84
C TYR A 41 5.80 1.97 -11.75
N VAL A 42 4.70 2.68 -11.94
CA VAL A 42 4.63 3.98 -12.59
C VAL A 42 3.92 4.93 -11.64
N LEU A 43 4.61 5.98 -11.21
CA LEU A 43 4.08 7.05 -10.37
C LEU A 43 3.95 8.32 -11.20
N THR A 44 2.72 8.78 -11.39
CA THR A 44 2.39 9.98 -12.15
C THR A 44 1.97 11.09 -11.20
N VAL A 45 2.68 12.21 -11.19
CA VAL A 45 2.32 13.40 -10.39
C VAL A 45 2.26 14.61 -11.32
N GLY A 46 1.05 15.00 -11.70
CA GLY A 46 0.80 16.06 -12.68
C GLY A 46 1.31 15.69 -14.08
N LYS A 47 2.41 16.31 -14.50
CA LYS A 47 3.07 16.04 -15.80
C LYS A 47 4.36 15.24 -15.67
N THR A 48 4.74 14.88 -14.45
CA THR A 48 5.96 14.13 -14.16
C THR A 48 5.60 12.68 -13.95
N GLU A 49 6.26 11.79 -14.67
CA GLU A 49 6.08 10.36 -14.56
C GLU A 49 7.39 9.74 -14.06
N HIS A 50 7.30 8.92 -13.03
CA HIS A 50 8.42 8.25 -12.39
C HIS A 50 8.25 6.74 -12.57
N HIS A 51 9.25 6.11 -13.16
CA HIS A 51 9.26 4.67 -13.44
C HIS A 51 10.31 4.02 -12.55
N GLY A 52 10.01 2.84 -12.02
CA GLY A 52 10.98 2.12 -11.21
C GLY A 52 10.52 0.73 -10.81
N ARG A 53 11.36 0.08 -9.99
CA ARG A 53 11.01 -1.13 -9.27
C ARG A 53 11.05 -0.86 -7.78
N THR A 54 10.11 -1.44 -7.05
CA THR A 54 10.11 -1.39 -5.58
C THR A 54 11.32 -2.13 -5.03
N ALA A 55 11.85 -1.64 -3.91
CA ALA A 55 12.95 -2.30 -3.21
C ALA A 55 12.49 -3.60 -2.53
N ALA A 56 13.44 -4.35 -1.95
CA ALA A 56 13.17 -5.63 -1.27
C ALA A 56 12.20 -5.49 -0.07
N ASP A 57 12.13 -4.30 0.53
CA ASP A 57 11.20 -3.94 1.60
C ASP A 57 9.87 -3.36 1.08
N GLY A 58 9.65 -3.39 -0.25
CA GLY A 58 8.45 -2.84 -0.90
C GLY A 58 8.46 -1.31 -0.98
N SER A 59 9.55 -0.65 -0.62
CA SER A 59 9.65 0.81 -0.63
C SER A 59 9.95 1.39 -2.01
N LEU A 60 9.46 2.61 -2.24
CA LEU A 60 9.83 3.47 -3.36
C LEU A 60 9.95 4.92 -2.88
N CYS A 61 10.98 5.62 -3.37
CA CYS A 61 11.29 7.00 -2.99
C CYS A 61 11.45 7.86 -4.25
N HIS A 62 10.68 8.94 -4.37
CA HIS A 62 10.82 9.90 -5.47
C HIS A 62 10.71 11.35 -4.99
N GLU A 63 11.43 12.24 -5.68
CA GLU A 63 11.22 13.68 -5.55
C GLU A 63 10.09 14.12 -6.47
N VAL A 64 8.91 14.35 -5.88
CA VAL A 64 7.70 14.74 -6.61
C VAL A 64 7.51 16.25 -6.55
N PRO A 65 6.91 16.87 -7.59
CA PRO A 65 6.49 18.26 -7.50
C PRO A 65 5.47 18.41 -6.36
N GLY A 66 5.39 19.59 -5.73
CA GLY A 66 4.44 19.90 -4.66
C GLY A 66 2.98 20.02 -5.12
N LEU A 67 2.52 19.12 -5.98
CA LEU A 67 1.14 18.95 -6.39
C LEU A 67 0.40 18.09 -5.35
N SER A 68 -0.92 18.30 -5.24
CA SER A 68 -1.76 17.62 -4.24
C SER A 68 -2.31 16.28 -4.70
N MET A 69 -2.11 15.88 -5.96
CA MET A 69 -2.69 14.68 -6.54
C MET A 69 -1.67 13.95 -7.41
N GLY A 70 -1.72 12.63 -7.38
CA GLY A 70 -0.96 11.75 -8.26
C GLY A 70 -1.65 10.41 -8.42
N GLU A 71 -1.12 9.57 -9.30
CA GLU A 71 -1.58 8.21 -9.56
C GLU A 71 -0.39 7.26 -9.44
N LEU A 72 -0.58 6.14 -8.76
CA LEU A 72 0.40 5.07 -8.68
C LEU A 72 -0.16 3.82 -9.34
N LEU A 73 0.53 3.31 -10.33
CA LEU A 73 0.25 2.03 -10.97
C LEU A 73 1.33 1.02 -10.58
N LEU A 74 0.94 -0.11 -10.01
CA LEU A 74 1.84 -1.22 -9.70
C LEU A 74 1.45 -2.43 -10.55
N LYS A 75 2.42 -2.99 -11.26
CA LYS A 75 2.23 -4.21 -12.05
C LYS A 75 2.57 -5.42 -11.21
N LEU A 76 1.57 -6.25 -10.94
CA LEU A 76 1.73 -7.52 -10.26
C LEU A 76 1.68 -8.64 -11.31
N PRO A 77 2.78 -9.41 -11.48
CA PRO A 77 2.74 -10.57 -12.33
C PRO A 77 1.87 -11.65 -11.68
N ALA A 78 1.28 -12.49 -12.53
CA ALA A 78 0.64 -13.72 -12.11
C ALA A 78 1.49 -14.48 -11.07
N PRO A 79 0.95 -14.91 -9.91
CA PRO A 79 1.69 -15.78 -8.99
C PRO A 79 2.23 -16.98 -9.76
N GLU A 80 3.52 -17.29 -9.58
CA GLU A 80 4.11 -18.49 -10.17
C GLU A 80 3.25 -19.68 -9.75
N ALA A 81 2.62 -20.33 -10.73
CA ALA A 81 1.79 -21.48 -10.48
C ALA A 81 2.65 -22.52 -9.74
N GLY A 82 2.26 -22.84 -8.50
CA GLY A 82 2.88 -23.93 -7.76
C GLY A 82 2.89 -25.22 -8.59
N PRO A 83 3.72 -26.22 -8.23
CA PRO A 83 3.83 -27.46 -8.99
C PRO A 83 2.43 -28.02 -9.25
N ARG A 84 2.03 -28.02 -10.53
CA ARG A 84 0.76 -28.56 -10.99
C ARG A 84 0.72 -30.03 -10.56
N VAL A 85 -0.15 -30.37 -9.62
CA VAL A 85 -0.42 -31.77 -9.30
C VAL A 85 -1.08 -32.34 -10.55
N GLU A 86 -0.30 -33.11 -11.31
CA GLU A 86 -0.75 -33.84 -12.49
C GLU A 86 -1.90 -34.75 -12.06
N ALA A 87 -3.09 -34.55 -12.66
CA ALA A 87 -4.28 -35.30 -12.31
C ALA A 87 -3.99 -36.80 -12.46
N ALA A 88 -4.12 -37.54 -11.37
CA ALA A 88 -3.93 -38.99 -11.37
C ALA A 88 -4.94 -39.66 -12.31
N PRO A 89 -4.55 -40.71 -13.06
CA PRO A 89 -5.42 -41.36 -14.04
C PRO A 89 -6.68 -41.96 -13.37
N GLU A 90 -7.82 -41.84 -14.05
CA GLU A 90 -9.12 -42.35 -13.59
C GLU A 90 -9.06 -43.86 -13.26
N PRO A 91 -9.54 -44.30 -12.08
CA PRO A 91 -9.66 -45.72 -11.79
C PRO A 91 -10.85 -46.34 -12.56
N PRO A 92 -10.76 -47.64 -12.96
CA PRO A 92 -11.78 -48.30 -13.76
C PRO A 92 -13.14 -48.41 -13.02
N PRO A 93 -14.26 -48.54 -13.75
CA PRO A 93 -15.60 -48.52 -13.18
C PRO A 93 -15.80 -49.67 -12.18
N ARG A 94 -16.17 -49.33 -10.93
CA ARG A 94 -16.56 -50.29 -9.88
C ARG A 94 -18.07 -50.26 -9.67
N ALA A 95 -18.62 -51.40 -9.28
CA ALA A 95 -20.03 -51.67 -9.03
C ALA A 95 -20.69 -50.63 -8.08
N PRO A 96 -22.01 -50.38 -8.21
CA PRO A 96 -22.69 -49.32 -7.47
C PRO A 96 -22.57 -49.51 -5.95
N PRO A 97 -22.22 -48.46 -5.18
CA PRO A 97 -22.01 -48.54 -3.74
C PRO A 97 -23.33 -48.63 -2.95
N PRO A 98 -23.34 -49.29 -1.77
CA PRO A 98 -24.48 -49.25 -0.86
C PRO A 98 -24.69 -47.83 -0.29
N TYR A 99 -25.95 -47.47 -0.05
CA TYR A 99 -26.34 -46.15 0.46
C TYR A 99 -26.21 -46.04 1.99
N PRO A 100 -25.81 -44.88 2.55
CA PRO A 100 -25.38 -43.67 1.86
C PRO A 100 -23.99 -43.83 1.22
N PRO A 101 -23.75 -43.18 0.06
CA PRO A 101 -22.47 -43.30 -0.62
C PRO A 101 -21.33 -42.78 0.27
N PRO A 102 -20.19 -43.47 0.33
CA PRO A 102 -18.98 -42.92 0.93
C PRO A 102 -18.56 -41.65 0.19
N VAL A 103 -18.30 -40.58 0.92
CA VAL A 103 -17.87 -39.28 0.37
C VAL A 103 -16.37 -39.35 0.04
N PHE A 104 -16.00 -39.13 -1.22
CA PHE A 104 -14.60 -39.10 -1.65
C PHE A 104 -14.21 -37.68 -2.09
N ASP A 105 -12.95 -37.30 -1.88
CA ASP A 105 -12.44 -35.98 -2.31
C ASP A 105 -12.66 -35.71 -3.81
N ARG A 106 -12.66 -36.76 -4.63
CA ARG A 106 -12.94 -36.69 -6.08
C ARG A 106 -14.37 -36.26 -6.42
N ASP A 107 -15.31 -36.42 -5.50
CA ASP A 107 -16.73 -36.08 -5.69
C ASP A 107 -16.99 -34.58 -5.52
N PHE A 108 -16.01 -33.87 -4.96
CA PHE A 108 -15.89 -32.42 -5.00
C PHE A 108 -14.73 -32.07 -5.95
N PRO A 109 -14.88 -32.23 -7.27
CA PRO A 109 -13.98 -31.53 -8.16
C PRO A 109 -14.23 -30.05 -7.85
N ASP A 110 -13.26 -29.40 -7.19
CA ASP A 110 -13.18 -27.95 -7.18
C ASP A 110 -13.31 -27.57 -8.66
N ALA A 111 -14.47 -27.04 -9.05
CA ALA A 111 -14.75 -26.75 -10.44
C ALA A 111 -13.61 -25.86 -10.91
N SER A 112 -12.77 -26.40 -11.77
CA SER A 112 -11.55 -25.78 -12.26
C SER A 112 -11.87 -24.65 -13.24
N ASP A 113 -12.74 -23.72 -12.83
CA ASP A 113 -12.68 -22.33 -13.26
C ASP A 113 -11.55 -21.63 -12.47
N VAL A 114 -10.38 -22.27 -12.40
CA VAL A 114 -9.15 -21.57 -12.09
C VAL A 114 -8.88 -20.70 -13.30
N THR A 115 -9.46 -19.49 -13.30
CA THR A 115 -9.00 -18.40 -14.12
C THR A 115 -7.48 -18.36 -13.94
N ALA A 116 -6.75 -18.72 -15.00
CA ALA A 116 -5.28 -18.71 -14.98
C ALA A 116 -4.83 -17.40 -14.32
N PRO A 117 -3.86 -17.42 -13.39
CA PRO A 117 -3.43 -16.21 -12.73
C PRO A 117 -3.05 -15.20 -13.81
N ARG A 118 -3.77 -14.09 -13.85
CA ARG A 118 -3.55 -13.02 -14.82
C ARG A 118 -2.71 -11.95 -14.16
N ASP A 119 -1.93 -11.25 -14.98
CA ASP A 119 -1.27 -10.04 -14.53
C ASP A 119 -2.32 -9.03 -14.08
N VAL A 120 -2.15 -8.48 -12.89
CA VAL A 120 -3.03 -7.48 -12.31
C VAL A 120 -2.27 -6.17 -12.20
N THR A 121 -2.88 -5.09 -12.66
CA THR A 121 -2.37 -3.73 -12.41
C THR A 121 -3.20 -3.12 -11.30
N LEU A 122 -2.56 -2.77 -10.20
CA LEU A 122 -3.18 -2.01 -9.12
C LEU A 122 -3.00 -0.52 -9.40
N CYS A 123 -4.09 0.24 -9.32
CA CYS A 123 -4.09 1.68 -9.53
C CYS A 123 -4.56 2.38 -8.25
N TRP A 124 -3.79 3.34 -7.77
CA TRP A 124 -4.14 4.16 -6.61
C TRP A 124 -4.13 5.64 -6.96
N ASP A 125 -5.20 6.33 -6.57
CA ASP A 125 -5.28 7.78 -6.57
C ASP A 125 -4.66 8.33 -5.28
N LEU A 126 -3.53 9.01 -5.41
CA LEU A 126 -2.76 9.55 -4.29
C LEU A 126 -3.18 10.99 -3.99
N GLN A 127 -3.44 11.27 -2.71
CA GLN A 127 -3.65 12.62 -2.19
C GLN A 127 -2.39 13.09 -1.47
N LEU A 128 -1.55 13.86 -2.17
CA LEU A 128 -0.22 14.29 -1.73
C LEU A 128 -0.26 15.61 -0.97
N GLN A 129 -0.98 15.61 0.15
CA GLN A 129 -1.08 16.77 1.04
C GLN A 129 -0.07 16.69 2.19
N SER A 130 0.31 17.86 2.71
CA SER A 130 1.08 17.89 3.97
C SER A 130 0.13 17.56 5.11
N PRO A 131 0.47 16.61 5.99
CA PRO A 131 -0.35 16.36 7.16
C PRO A 131 -0.36 17.60 8.07
N ALA A 132 -1.38 17.69 8.91
CA ALA A 132 -1.47 18.71 9.94
C ALA A 132 -0.24 18.65 10.88
N SER A 133 0.16 19.83 11.38
CA SER A 133 1.15 19.94 12.44
C SER A 133 0.53 19.55 13.78
N PHE A 134 1.31 18.87 14.63
CA PHE A 134 0.91 18.55 15.99
C PHE A 134 0.67 19.80 16.85
N ASP A 135 1.34 20.92 16.55
CA ASP A 135 1.16 22.19 17.29
C ASP A 135 -0.17 22.89 16.97
N GLY A 136 -0.71 22.66 15.77
CA GLY A 136 -1.96 23.28 15.32
C GLY A 136 -3.19 22.43 15.64
N ASP A 137 -3.09 21.13 15.39
CA ASP A 137 -4.21 20.19 15.56
C ASP A 137 -3.66 18.77 15.78
N ALA A 138 -3.29 18.47 17.03
CA ALA A 138 -2.67 17.20 17.40
C ALA A 138 -3.55 15.98 17.07
N LEU A 139 -4.89 16.13 17.19
CA LEU A 139 -5.83 15.06 16.87
C LEU A 139 -5.79 14.73 15.38
N ARG A 140 -5.97 15.74 14.52
CA ARG A 140 -5.93 15.55 13.07
C ARG A 140 -4.54 15.08 12.61
N ALA A 141 -3.48 15.66 13.17
CA ALA A 141 -2.10 15.30 12.86
C ALA A 141 -1.80 13.82 13.15
N ALA A 142 -2.31 13.30 14.26
CA ALA A 142 -2.16 11.89 14.63
C ALA A 142 -3.04 10.98 13.76
N GLN A 143 -4.30 11.38 13.53
CA GLN A 143 -5.26 10.66 12.69
C GLN A 143 -4.76 10.49 11.25
N GLU A 144 -4.27 11.55 10.61
CA GLU A 144 -3.74 11.50 9.25
C GLU A 144 -2.52 10.57 9.15
N ARG A 145 -1.61 10.61 10.13
CA ARG A 145 -0.43 9.73 10.15
C ARG A 145 -0.81 8.26 10.39
N LEU A 146 -1.75 8.00 11.30
CA LEU A 146 -2.27 6.65 11.52
C LEU A 146 -2.88 6.07 10.24
N HIS A 147 -3.70 6.88 9.55
CA HIS A 147 -4.30 6.48 8.28
C HIS A 147 -3.24 6.17 7.22
N ASN A 148 -2.24 7.04 7.07
CA ASN A 148 -1.14 6.84 6.11
C ASN A 148 -0.28 5.60 6.42
N LEU A 149 -0.18 5.22 7.70
CA LEU A 149 0.52 4.00 8.14
C LEU A 149 -0.34 2.72 8.04
N GLY A 150 -1.57 2.83 7.51
CA GLY A 150 -2.48 1.70 7.30
C GLY A 150 -3.44 1.42 8.44
N PHE A 151 -3.48 2.27 9.48
CA PHE A 151 -4.46 2.15 10.58
C PHE A 151 -5.72 2.94 10.23
N THR A 152 -6.74 2.23 9.77
CA THR A 152 -8.01 2.83 9.33
C THR A 152 -8.77 3.48 10.48
N ILE A 153 -9.22 4.70 10.24
CA ILE A 153 -9.98 5.55 11.18
C ILE A 153 -11.25 6.12 10.52
N ASP A 154 -11.79 5.38 9.54
CA ASP A 154 -12.82 5.87 8.64
C ASP A 154 -14.02 6.46 9.40
N GLY A 155 -14.40 7.67 9.01
CA GLY A 155 -15.58 8.38 9.55
C GLY A 155 -15.35 9.27 10.76
N GLU A 156 -14.14 9.30 11.36
CA GLU A 156 -13.88 10.08 12.59
C GLU A 156 -12.94 11.29 12.38
N ARG A 157 -13.07 12.04 11.28
CA ARG A 157 -12.28 13.28 11.08
C ARG A 157 -12.74 14.37 12.06
N GLY A 158 -11.90 14.66 13.06
CA GLY A 158 -12.09 15.79 13.99
C GLY A 158 -12.63 15.46 15.38
N ALA A 159 -12.88 14.19 15.71
CA ALA A 159 -13.18 13.76 17.08
C ALA A 159 -12.54 12.39 17.40
N PRO A 160 -12.01 12.18 18.62
CA PRO A 160 -11.45 10.90 19.02
C PRO A 160 -12.58 9.92 19.36
N GLY A 161 -13.06 9.19 18.36
CA GLY A 161 -14.06 8.15 18.56
C GLY A 161 -13.46 6.77 18.85
N PRO A 162 -14.31 5.74 18.97
CA PRO A 162 -13.90 4.36 19.22
C PRO A 162 -12.93 3.81 18.18
N ARG A 163 -13.08 4.19 16.90
CA ARG A 163 -12.21 3.71 15.82
C ARG A 163 -10.81 4.30 15.93
N THR A 164 -10.71 5.60 16.24
CA THR A 164 -9.43 6.25 16.50
C THR A 164 -8.70 5.58 17.67
N LYS A 165 -9.40 5.27 18.77
CA LYS A 165 -8.80 4.55 19.92
C LYS A 165 -8.35 3.13 19.56
N ALA A 166 -9.14 2.40 18.77
CA ALA A 166 -8.77 1.07 18.29
C ALA A 166 -7.53 1.11 17.39
N ALA A 167 -7.46 2.08 16.47
CA ALA A 167 -6.30 2.32 15.61
C ALA A 167 -5.04 2.64 16.43
N VAL A 168 -5.15 3.48 17.45
CA VAL A 168 -4.04 3.79 18.36
C VAL A 168 -3.57 2.55 19.10
N ARG A 169 -4.47 1.72 19.63
CA ARG A 169 -4.09 0.46 20.31
C ARG A 169 -3.42 -0.53 19.36
N ALA A 170 -3.95 -0.66 18.14
CA ALA A 170 -3.35 -1.50 17.12
C ALA A 170 -1.93 -1.02 16.77
N PHE A 171 -1.74 0.29 16.62
CA PHE A 171 -0.43 0.90 16.42
C PHE A 171 0.51 0.65 17.61
N GLN A 172 0.04 0.88 18.83
CA GLN A 172 0.81 0.63 20.05
C GLN A 172 1.28 -0.83 20.11
N ARG A 173 0.37 -1.78 19.88
CA ARG A 173 0.70 -3.21 19.84
C ARG A 173 1.73 -3.54 18.77
N ARG A 174 1.57 -3.00 17.55
CA ARG A 174 2.51 -3.23 16.44
C ARG A 174 3.93 -2.74 16.75
N HIS A 175 4.04 -1.64 17.49
CA HIS A 175 5.32 -1.02 17.84
C HIS A 175 5.81 -1.34 19.26
N GLY A 176 5.19 -2.30 19.96
CA GLY A 176 5.61 -2.71 21.31
C GLY A 176 5.42 -1.66 22.40
N LEU A 177 4.49 -0.72 22.19
CA LEU A 177 4.13 0.33 23.15
C LEU A 177 3.00 -0.14 24.08
N PRO A 178 2.84 0.46 25.28
CA PRO A 178 1.67 0.20 26.13
C PRO A 178 0.36 0.54 25.41
N GLU A 179 -0.61 -0.40 25.39
CA GLU A 179 -1.90 -0.27 24.68
C GLU A 179 -2.91 0.65 25.38
N THR A 180 -2.50 1.87 25.72
CA THR A 180 -3.34 2.88 26.41
C THR A 180 -4.51 3.35 25.55
N GLY A 181 -4.35 3.35 24.23
CA GLY A 181 -5.29 3.95 23.28
C GLY A 181 -5.29 5.49 23.28
N GLN A 182 -4.27 6.12 23.89
CA GLN A 182 -4.14 7.58 23.93
C GLN A 182 -3.23 8.10 22.81
N LEU A 183 -3.67 9.13 22.10
CA LEU A 183 -2.93 9.72 20.98
C LEU A 183 -1.60 10.38 21.43
N ALA A 184 -1.58 10.96 22.63
CA ALA A 184 -0.38 11.61 23.19
C ALA A 184 0.78 10.61 23.33
N ASP A 185 0.49 9.36 23.68
CA ASP A 185 1.49 8.32 23.92
C ASP A 185 2.15 7.83 22.61
N VAL A 186 1.51 8.08 21.46
CA VAL A 186 1.99 7.61 20.15
C VAL A 186 2.57 8.72 19.29
N GLN A 187 2.42 9.99 19.65
CA GLN A 187 2.87 11.13 18.83
C GLN A 187 4.34 11.02 18.37
N ARG A 188 5.25 10.77 19.32
CA ARG A 188 6.69 10.66 19.01
C ARG A 188 7.01 9.46 18.11
N GLU A 189 6.23 8.38 18.22
CA GLU A 189 6.39 7.21 17.38
C GLU A 189 5.85 7.46 15.99
N LEU A 190 4.66 8.06 15.87
CA LEU A 190 4.05 8.42 14.60
C LEU A 190 4.97 9.31 13.76
N ILE A 191 5.59 10.32 14.39
CA ILE A 191 6.56 11.19 13.70
C ILE A 191 7.75 10.35 13.20
N ARG A 192 8.25 9.41 14.00
CA ARG A 192 9.42 8.61 13.60
C ARG A 192 9.09 7.62 12.49
N GLN A 193 7.90 7.04 12.49
CA GLN A 193 7.51 6.03 11.51
C GLN A 193 7.04 6.66 10.19
N HIS A 194 6.41 7.83 10.24
CA HIS A 194 5.84 8.49 9.06
C HIS A 194 6.71 9.63 8.49
N ASP A 195 7.36 10.43 9.34
CA ASP A 195 8.08 11.64 8.90
C ASP A 195 9.59 11.39 8.66
N ALA A 196 10.07 10.14 8.75
CA ALA A 196 11.46 9.73 8.51
C ALA A 196 11.76 9.45 7.02
#